data_AF-A0A4R6XGG4-F1
#
_entry.id   AF-A0A4R6XGG4-F1
#
_cell.length_a   1.000
_cell.length_b   1.000
_cell.length_c   1.000
_cell.angle_alpha   90.00
_cell.angle_beta   90.00
_cell.angle_gamma   90.00
#
_symmetry.space_group_name_H-M   'P 1'
#
loop_
_entity.id
_entity.type
_entity.pdbx_description
1 polymer ?
#
loop_
_entity_poly.entity_id
_entity_poly.type
_entity_poly.pdbx_seq_one_letter_code
_entity_poly.pdbx_strand_id
1 'polypeptide(L)'
;MNDLKIYYHSEKDEYFVHHDVSKIHYIELDFRRKEVNWKFYLTLPEGMHWKAGDQMGGLGCDHHVKTQSFEEFIEKPHLELPPEKLSEALKCMGTPEKI
;
A
#
# COMPACT_ATOMS: atom_id res chain seq x y z
N MET A 1 -16.80 1.66 5.58
CA MET A 1 -15.48 1.79 4.94
C MET A 1 -14.50 1.84 6.09
N ASN A 2 -13.86 0.73 6.44
CA ASN A 2 -13.04 0.62 7.65
C ASN A 2 -11.54 0.46 7.33
N ASP A 3 -11.18 0.72 6.07
CA ASP A 3 -9.83 0.55 5.57
C ASP A 3 -9.37 1.87 4.95
N LEU A 4 -8.26 2.42 5.45
CA LEU A 4 -7.65 3.65 4.93
C LEU A 4 -6.32 3.32 4.24
N LYS A 5 -6.16 3.75 2.99
CA LYS A 5 -4.90 3.58 2.24
C LYS A 5 -4.02 4.84 2.32
N ILE A 6 -2.76 4.68 2.71
CA ILE A 6 -1.74 5.74 2.76
C ILE A 6 -0.61 5.37 1.81
N TYR A 7 -0.52 6.09 0.69
CA TYR A 7 0.53 5.95 -0.31
C TYR A 7 1.80 6.65 0.14
N TYR A 8 2.95 5.99 0.02
CA TYR A 8 4.21 6.52 0.55
C TYR A 8 5.42 6.40 -0.37
N HIS A 9 5.40 5.54 -1.39
CA HIS A 9 6.51 5.42 -2.31
C HIS A 9 6.05 4.96 -3.70
N SER A 10 6.76 5.42 -4.73
CA SER A 10 6.57 4.97 -6.11
C SER A 10 7.93 4.86 -6.79
N GLU A 11 8.12 3.76 -7.51
CA GLU A 11 9.34 3.50 -8.27
C GLU A 11 9.01 2.84 -9.60
N LYS A 12 9.91 2.93 -10.57
CA LYS A 12 9.76 2.16 -11.81
C LYS A 12 10.01 0.68 -11.53
N ASP A 13 9.21 -0.19 -12.14
CA ASP A 13 9.44 -1.62 -11.98
C ASP A 13 10.57 -2.10 -12.91
N GLU A 14 11.54 -2.80 -12.34
CA GLU A 14 12.74 -3.27 -13.04
C GLU A 14 12.45 -4.41 -14.03
N TYR A 15 11.32 -5.10 -13.91
CA TYR A 15 10.95 -6.16 -14.85
C TYR A 15 10.27 -5.60 -16.10
N PHE A 16 9.51 -4.51 -15.94
CA PHE A 16 8.77 -3.85 -17.01
C PHE A 16 9.49 -2.60 -17.55
N VAL A 17 10.82 -2.63 -17.70
CA VAL A 17 11.64 -1.46 -18.11
C VAL A 17 11.19 -0.80 -19.42
N HIS A 18 10.63 -1.58 -20.34
CA HIS A 18 10.14 -1.11 -21.65
C HIS A 18 8.67 -0.66 -21.65
N HIS A 19 7.99 -0.80 -20.52
CA HIS A 19 6.62 -0.35 -20.33
C HIS A 19 6.60 0.78 -19.30
N ASP A 20 5.65 1.70 -19.41
CA ASP A 20 5.45 2.73 -18.40
C ASP A 20 4.71 2.15 -17.19
N VAL A 21 5.39 1.25 -16.47
CA VAL A 21 4.87 0.56 -15.29
C VAL A 21 5.66 1.02 -14.07
N SER A 22 4.95 1.64 -13.15
CA SER A 22 5.43 1.98 -11.81
C SER A 22 4.85 1.03 -10.76
N LYS A 23 5.67 0.67 -9.78
CA LYS A 23 5.27 0.04 -8.53
C LYS A 23 4.89 1.12 -7.52
N ILE A 24 3.66 1.06 -7.03
CA ILE A 24 3.11 2.02 -6.07
C ILE A 24 2.94 1.32 -4.73
N HIS A 25 3.68 1.76 -3.73
CA HIS A 25 3.65 1.21 -2.38
C HIS A 25 2.75 2.03 -1.47
N TYR A 26 2.01 1.32 -0.63
CA TYR A 26 1.10 1.91 0.34
C TYR A 26 0.87 1.00 1.54
N ILE A 27 0.41 1.60 2.63
CA ILE A 27 -0.13 0.84 3.75
C ILE A 27 -1.64 0.97 3.77
N GLU A 28 -2.31 -0.09 4.19
CA GLU A 28 -3.75 -0.10 4.47
C GLU A 28 -3.94 -0.32 5.97
N LEU A 29 -4.62 0.61 6.61
CA LEU A 29 -5.00 0.52 8.02
C LEU A 29 -6.35 -0.20 8.12
N ASP A 30 -6.35 -1.48 8.51
CA ASP A 30 -7.56 -2.24 8.81
C ASP A 30 -7.94 -1.98 10.28
N PHE A 31 -8.87 -1.04 10.48
CA PHE A 31 -9.30 -0.65 11.82
C PHE A 31 -10.12 -1.73 12.53
N ARG A 32 -10.74 -2.64 11.77
CA ARG A 32 -11.53 -3.75 12.35
C ARG A 32 -10.62 -4.77 13.00
N ARG A 33 -9.51 -5.09 12.35
CA ARG A 33 -8.51 -6.05 12.84
C ARG A 33 -7.41 -5.39 13.66
N LYS A 34 -7.32 -4.06 13.62
CA LYS A 34 -6.23 -3.26 14.21
C LYS A 34 -4.88 -3.66 13.63
N GLU A 35 -4.84 -3.79 12.31
CA GLU A 35 -3.69 -4.27 11.55
C GLU A 35 -3.29 -3.25 10.47
N VAL A 36 -1.99 -3.08 10.27
CA VAL A 36 -1.43 -2.39 9.11
C VAL A 36 -1.00 -3.43 8.08
N ASN A 37 -1.58 -3.37 6.89
CA ASN A 37 -1.22 -4.21 5.75
C ASN A 37 -0.32 -3.42 4.79
N TRP A 38 0.90 -3.89 4.60
CA TRP A 38 1.84 -3.37 3.62
C TRP A 38 1.53 -3.98 2.26
N LYS A 39 1.26 -3.12 1.29
CA LYS A 39 0.86 -3.54 -0.04
C LYS A 39 1.56 -2.70 -1.10
N PHE A 40 1.62 -3.24 -2.30
CA PHE A 40 1.92 -2.46 -3.49
C PHE A 40 1.02 -2.90 -4.63
N TYR A 41 0.91 -2.10 -5.67
CA TYR A 41 0.40 -2.57 -6.95
C TYR A 41 1.31 -2.09 -8.08
N LEU A 42 1.35 -2.86 -9.15
CA LEU A 42 1.96 -2.44 -10.40
C LEU A 42 0.90 -1.70 -11.21
N THR A 43 1.21 -0.51 -11.70
CA THR A 43 0.27 0.26 -12.54
C THR A 43 -0.02 -0.46 -13.85
N LEU A 44 -1.24 -0.26 -14.34
CA LEU A 44 -1.65 -0.76 -15.65
C LEU A 44 -1.29 0.30 -16.69
N PRO A 45 -0.51 -0.03 -17.74
CA PRO A 45 -0.20 0.90 -18.81
C PRO A 45 -1.47 1.51 -19.43
N GLU A 46 -1.38 2.76 -19.87
CA GLU A 46 -2.52 3.45 -20.47
C GLU A 46 -3.08 2.69 -21.68
N GLY A 47 -4.40 2.57 -21.74
CA GLY A 47 -5.10 1.84 -22.82
C GLY A 47 -5.04 0.31 -22.70
N MET A 48 -4.30 -0.25 -21.74
CA MET A 48 -4.30 -1.68 -21.49
C MET A 48 -5.55 -2.10 -20.71
N HIS A 49 -6.19 -3.19 -21.13
CA HIS A 49 -7.33 -3.77 -20.43
C HIS A 49 -6.86 -4.61 -19.23
N TRP A 50 -7.58 -4.56 -18.11
CA TRP A 50 -7.18 -5.24 -16.85
C TRP A 50 -6.85 -6.74 -17.01
N LYS A 51 -7.59 -7.46 -17.86
CA LYS A 51 -7.30 -8.88 -18.17
C LYS A 51 -5.92 -9.10 -18.80
N ALA A 52 -5.46 -8.17 -19.63
CA ALA A 52 -4.12 -8.25 -20.20
C ALA A 52 -3.07 -7.96 -19.12
N GLY A 53 -3.35 -7.01 -18.23
CA GLY A 53 -2.53 -6.77 -17.04
C GLY A 53 -2.36 -7.99 -16.15
N ASP A 54 -3.45 -8.72 -15.90
CA ASP A 54 -3.42 -9.97 -15.14
C ASP A 54 -2.53 -11.04 -15.80
N GLN A 55 -2.66 -11.23 -17.11
CA GLN A 55 -1.81 -12.14 -17.90
C GLN A 55 -0.33 -11.75 -17.89
N MET A 56 -0.03 -10.46 -17.72
CA MET A 56 1.33 -9.92 -17.62
C MET A 56 1.89 -9.98 -16.20
N GLY A 57 1.41 -10.89 -15.34
CA GLY A 57 1.94 -11.06 -13.98
C GLY A 57 1.25 -10.20 -12.92
N GLY A 58 -0.03 -9.86 -13.14
CA GLY A 58 -0.85 -9.19 -12.14
C GLY A 58 -0.68 -7.67 -12.09
N LEU A 59 -0.54 -7.01 -13.24
CA LEU A 59 -0.62 -5.55 -13.33
C LEU A 59 -2.03 -5.07 -12.97
N GLY A 60 -2.10 -3.97 -12.23
CA GLY A 60 -3.34 -3.39 -11.70
C GLY A 60 -3.90 -4.08 -10.46
N CYS A 61 -3.27 -5.16 -9.98
CA CYS A 61 -3.71 -5.90 -8.80
C CYS A 61 -2.94 -5.48 -7.54
N ASP A 62 -3.62 -5.54 -6.39
CA ASP A 62 -3.01 -5.31 -5.08
C ASP A 62 -2.20 -6.56 -4.65
N HIS A 63 -0.93 -6.36 -4.34
CA HIS A 63 -0.01 -7.38 -3.83
C HIS A 63 0.24 -7.14 -2.34
N HIS A 64 0.07 -8.18 -1.53
CA HIS A 64 0.35 -8.14 -0.09
C HIS A 64 1.81 -8.50 0.18
N VAL A 65 2.47 -7.69 1.00
CA VAL A 65 3.87 -7.89 1.39
C VAL A 65 3.96 -8.38 2.82
N LYS A 66 3.30 -7.68 3.75
CA LYS A 66 3.41 -7.94 5.18
C LYS A 66 2.21 -7.40 5.94
N THR A 67 1.93 -8.01 7.08
CA THR A 67 0.98 -7.50 8.07
C THR A 67 1.71 -7.27 9.39
N GLN A 68 1.25 -6.29 10.16
CA GLN A 68 1.68 -6.03 11.53
C GLN A 68 0.50 -5.45 12.29
N SER A 69 0.46 -5.66 13.61
CA SER A 69 -0.55 -5.01 14.45
C SER A 69 -0.29 -3.50 14.55
N PHE A 70 -1.31 -2.73 14.95
CA PHE A 70 -1.14 -1.30 15.26
C PHE A 70 -0.13 -1.07 16.39
N GLU A 71 -0.13 -1.91 17.42
CA GLU A 71 0.79 -1.82 18.57
C GLU A 71 2.25 -1.94 18.10
N GLU A 72 2.55 -2.99 17.34
CA GLU A 72 3.89 -3.19 16.76
C GLU A 72 4.28 -2.04 15.83
N PHE A 73 3.35 -1.53 15.01
CA PHE A 73 3.66 -0.42 14.10
C PHE A 73 3.99 0.89 14.81
N ILE A 74 3.29 1.18 15.92
CA ILE A 74 3.54 2.38 16.73
C ILE A 74 4.93 2.33 17.36
N GLU A 75 5.35 1.15 17.83
CA GLU A 75 6.70 0.95 18.36
C GLU A 75 7.75 1.06 17.26
N LYS A 76 7.56 0.31 16.16
CA LYS A 76 8.47 0.31 15.02
C LYS A 76 7.82 -0.26 13.76
N PRO A 77 7.68 0.54 12.69
CA PRO A 77 7.27 0.02 11.39
C PRO A 77 8.19 -1.07 10.85
N HIS A 78 7.60 -2.12 10.27
CA HIS A 78 8.37 -3.20 9.64
C HIS A 78 9.19 -2.75 8.42
N LEU A 79 8.66 -1.82 7.63
CA LEU A 79 9.37 -1.19 6.52
C LEU A 79 9.50 0.31 6.78
N GLU A 80 10.40 0.95 6.06
CA GLU A 80 10.62 2.39 6.19
C GLU A 80 9.41 3.18 5.65
N LEU A 81 8.90 4.11 6.45
CA LEU A 81 7.96 5.13 6.00
C LEU A 81 8.63 6.50 6.07
N PRO A 82 8.37 7.37 5.09
CA PRO A 82 8.64 8.78 5.23
C PRO A 82 8.01 9.33 6.52
N PRO A 83 8.71 10.17 7.31
CA PRO A 83 8.22 10.66 8.59
C PRO A 83 6.83 11.29 8.54
N GLU A 84 6.51 12.00 7.45
CA GLU A 84 5.20 12.61 7.22
C GLU A 84 4.09 11.57 7.07
N LYS A 85 4.37 10.44 6.39
CA LYS A 85 3.43 9.34 6.20
C LYS A 85 3.27 8.51 7.45
N LEU A 86 4.34 8.34 8.23
CA LEU A 86 4.25 7.74 9.56
C LEU A 86 3.37 8.60 10.47
N SER A 87 3.58 9.91 10.50
CA SER A 87 2.76 10.83 11.30
C SER A 87 1.28 10.80 10.88
N GLU A 88 1.00 10.76 9.57
CA GLU A 88 -0.36 10.59 9.03
C GLU A 88 -1.00 9.31 9.55
N ALA A 89 -0.32 8.17 9.44
CA ALA A 89 -0.82 6.87 9.90
C ALA A 89 -1.08 6.86 11.42
N LEU A 90 -0.14 7.38 12.22
CA LEU A 90 -0.28 7.51 13.68
C LEU A 90 -1.49 8.36 14.08
N LYS A 91 -1.74 9.48 13.38
CA LYS A 91 -2.93 10.32 13.62
C LYS A 91 -4.21 9.56 13.33
N CYS A 92 -4.27 8.82 12.22
CA CYS A 92 -5.44 8.03 11.85
C CYS A 92 -5.73 6.91 12.85
N MET A 93 -4.71 6.23 13.39
CA MET A 93 -4.89 5.21 14.43
C MET A 93 -5.24 5.78 15.80
N GLY A 94 -4.75 6.99 16.12
CA GLY A 94 -4.98 7.68 17.38
C GLY A 94 -6.27 8.51 17.43
N THR A 95 -7.00 8.64 16.33
CA THR A 95 -8.34 9.22 16.34
C THR A 95 -9.34 8.09 16.60
N PRO A 96 -9.88 7.94 17.82
CA PRO A 96 -11.06 7.12 17.99
C PRO A 96 -12.15 7.81 17.16
N GLU A 97 -12.53 7.21 16.04
CA GLU A 97 -13.83 7.54 15.46
C GLU A 97 -14.84 7.44 16.61
N LYS A 98 -15.54 8.54 16.85
CA LYS A 98 -16.72 8.58 17.71
C LYS A 98 -17.72 7.60 17.09
N ILE A 99 -17.67 6.34 17.51
CA ILE A 99 -18.72 5.35 17.32
C ILE A 99 -19.74 5.56 18.43
#